data_AF-A0A6M5YU74-F1
#
_entry.id   AF-A0A6M5YU74-F1
#
_cell.length_a   1.000
_cell.length_b   1.000
_cell.length_c   1.000
_cell.angle_alpha   90.00
_cell.angle_beta   90.00
_cell.angle_gamma   90.00
#
_symmetry.space_group_name_H-M   'P 1'
#
loop_
_entity.id
_entity.type
_entity.pdbx_description
1 polymer ?
#
loop_
_entity_poly.entity_id
_entity_poly.type
_entity_poly.pdbx_seq_one_letter_code
_entity_poly.pdbx_strand_id
1 'polypeptide(L)' 'MIVTNTSVLLPETPAIDISEARWAVEYLALMIEKLGPESSVSLVLMQARRELASLTHSATVVGPIRIAA' A
#
# COMPACT_ATOMS: atom_id res chain seq x y z
N MET A 1 17.26 5.95 34.48
CA MET A 1 16.33 6.80 33.72
C MET A 1 15.07 5.98 33.48
N ILE A 2 13.97 6.31 34.15
CA ILE A 2 12.68 5.63 33.94
C ILE A 2 12.00 6.36 32.78
N VAL A 3 11.79 5.66 31.66
CA VAL A 3 11.06 6.19 30.51
C VAL A 3 9.59 6.31 30.92
N THR A 4 9.15 7.53 31.21
CA THR A 4 7.78 7.83 31.69
C THR A 4 6.76 7.92 30.56
N ASN A 5 7.21 7.80 29.31
CA ASN A 5 6.35 7.85 28.13
C ASN A 5 6.62 6.64 27.23
N THR A 6 5.82 5.59 27.39
CA THR A 6 5.87 4.37 26.57
C THR A 6 5.34 4.58 25.15
N SER A 7 4.70 5.72 24.85
CA SER A 7 4.21 6.02 23.49
C SER A 7 5.35 6.19 22.48
N VAL A 8 6.54 6.57 22.93
CA VAL A 8 7.75 6.67 22.08
C VAL A 8 8.21 5.30 21.56
N LEU A 9 7.75 4.20 22.16
CA LEU A 9 8.07 2.83 21.75
C LEU A 9 6.99 2.22 20.83
N LEU A 10 5.88 2.93 20.59
CA LEU A 10 4.87 2.46 19.65
C LEU A 10 5.41 2.67 18.23
N PRO A 11 5.47 1.62 17.40
CA PRO A 11 5.88 1.77 16.01
C PRO A 11 4.90 2.73 15.32
N GLU A 12 5.44 3.75 14.66
CA GLU A 12 4.63 4.65 13.84
C GLU A 12 3.94 3.84 12.75
N THR A 13 2.63 4.00 12.63
CA THR A 13 1.88 3.37 11.54
C THR A 13 2.36 4.01 10.24
N PRO A 14 2.84 3.22 9.26
CA PRO A 14 3.30 3.77 8.00
C PRO A 14 2.17 4.55 7.31
N ALA A 15 2.47 5.79 6.95
CA ALA A 15 1.59 6.64 6.16
C ALA A 15 1.69 6.25 4.68
N ILE A 16 0.55 6.04 4.03
CA ILE A 16 0.48 5.67 2.61
C ILE A 16 -0.40 6.64 1.84
N ASP A 17 0.10 7.15 0.71
CA ASP A 17 -0.74 7.88 -0.24
C ASP A 17 -1.67 6.93 -0.98
N ILE A 18 -2.96 7.05 -0.67
CA ILE A 18 -4.00 6.19 -1.25
C ILE A 18 -4.17 6.38 -2.75
N SER A 19 -3.84 7.57 -3.27
CA SER A 19 -3.91 7.86 -4.70
C SER A 19 -2.78 7.15 -5.43
N GLU A 20 -1.58 7.21 -4.86
CA GLU A 20 -0.41 6.50 -5.36
C GLU A 20 -0.59 4.97 -5.27
N ALA A 21 -1.08 4.47 -4.13
CA ALA A 21 -1.36 3.06 -3.94
C ALA A 21 -2.41 2.54 -4.93
N ARG A 22 -3.50 3.29 -5.16
CA ARG A 22 -4.51 2.93 -6.16
C ARG A 22 -3.94 2.90 -7.56
N TRP A 23 -3.22 3.96 -7.96
CA TRP A 23 -2.56 4.03 -9.26
C TRP A 23 -1.63 2.83 -9.48
N ALA A 24 -0.81 2.49 -8.50
CA ALA A 24 0.12 1.38 -8.60
C ALA A 24 -0.59 0.02 -8.72
N VAL A 25 -1.69 -0.21 -7.98
CA VAL A 25 -2.51 -1.44 -8.13
C VAL A 25 -3.08 -1.58 -9.55
N GLU A 26 -3.53 -0.47 -10.15
CA GLU A 26 -4.06 -0.44 -11.52
C GLU A 26 -2.94 -0.67 -12.55
N TYR A 27 -1.80 -0.02 -12.38
CA TYR A 27 -0.65 -0.17 -13.26
C TYR A 27 -0.10 -1.60 -13.25
N LEU A 28 0.00 -2.22 -12.07
CA LEU A 28 0.38 -3.63 -11.92
C LEU A 28 -0.58 -4.55 -12.69
N ALA A 29 -1.89 -4.28 -12.68
CA ALA A 29 -2.85 -5.09 -13.44
C ALA A 29 -2.59 -5.04 -14.95
N LEU A 30 -2.30 -3.84 -15.48
CA LEU A 30 -1.96 -3.65 -16.91
C LEU A 30 -0.65 -4.38 -17.29
N MET A 31 0.34 -4.37 -16.40
CA MET A 31 1.60 -5.10 -16.64
C MET A 31 1.40 -6.61 -16.64
N ILE A 32 0.63 -7.13 -15.69
CA ILE A 32 0.30 -8.57 -15.61
C ILE A 32 -0.43 -9.02 -16.87
N GLU A 33 -1.38 -8.22 -17.36
CA GLU A 33 -2.10 -8.51 -18.60
C GLU A 33 -1.15 -8.59 -19.81
N LYS A 34 -0.20 -7.66 -19.92
CA LYS A 34 0.79 -7.65 -21.02
C LYS A 34 1.77 -8.82 -20.96
N LEU A 35 2.15 -9.25 -19.77
CA LEU A 35 3.13 -10.32 -19.55
C LEU A 35 2.50 -11.72 -19.66
N GLY A 36 1.18 -11.82 -19.45
CA GLY A 36 0.44 -13.09 -19.49
C GLY A 36 0.59 -13.92 -18.20
N PRO A 37 -0.31 -14.89 -17.96
CA PRO A 37 -0.42 -15.60 -16.69
C PRO A 37 0.74 -16.56 -16.39
N GLU A 38 1.41 -17.09 -17.42
CA GLU A 38 2.51 -18.05 -17.28
C GLU A 38 3.88 -17.38 -17.07
N SER A 39 3.94 -16.05 -17.13
CA SER A 39 5.18 -15.31 -16.87
C SER A 39 5.54 -15.38 -15.39
N SER A 40 6.76 -15.81 -15.08
CA SER A 40 7.30 -15.78 -13.73
C SER A 40 7.28 -14.37 -13.12
N VAL A 41 7.45 -13.34 -13.97
CA VAL A 41 7.33 -11.93 -13.56
C VAL A 41 5.89 -11.60 -13.20
N SER A 42 4.90 -12.06 -13.97
CA SER A 42 3.49 -11.86 -13.66
C SER A 42 3.12 -12.43 -12.30
N LEU A 43 3.64 -13.61 -11.94
CA LEU A 43 3.37 -14.23 -10.64
C LEU A 43 3.85 -13.36 -9.47
N VAL A 44 5.05 -12.76 -9.60
CA VAL A 44 5.59 -11.83 -8.59
C VAL A 44 4.74 -10.55 -8.53
N LEU A 45 4.38 -9.98 -9.68
CA LEU A 45 3.57 -8.76 -9.73
C LEU A 45 2.15 -8.99 -9.18
N MET A 46 1.58 -10.18 -9.37
CA MET A 46 0.29 -10.55 -8.77
C MET A 46 0.37 -10.53 -7.24
N GLN A 47 1.46 -11.04 -6.65
CA GLN A 47 1.66 -10.98 -5.21
C GLN A 47 1.85 -9.55 -4.72
N ALA A 48 2.72 -8.77 -5.38
CA ALA A 48 2.93 -7.35 -5.04
C ALA A 48 1.62 -6.55 -5.11
N ARG A 49 0.77 -6.80 -6.12
CA ARG A 49 -0.54 -6.16 -6.25
C ARG A 49 -1.48 -6.49 -5.09
N ARG A 50 -1.47 -7.73 -4.60
CA ARG A 50 -2.29 -8.15 -3.44
C ARG A 50 -1.81 -7.50 -2.15
N GLU A 51 -0.50 -7.47 -1.92
CA GLU A 51 0.08 -6.83 -0.74
C GLU A 51 -0.22 -5.33 -0.72
N LEU A 52 -0.05 -4.64 -1.87
CA LEU A 52 -0.36 -3.22 -1.98
C LEU A 52 -1.85 -2.92 -1.77
N ALA A 53 -2.75 -3.75 -2.31
CA ALA A 53 -4.18 -3.63 -2.05
C ALA A 53 -4.56 -3.97 -0.59
N SER A 54 -3.77 -4.78 0.11
CA SER A 54 -3.96 -5.02 1.54
C SER A 54 -3.54 -3.80 2.37
N LEU A 55 -2.45 -3.13 1.98
CA LEU A 55 -1.94 -1.96 2.67
C LEU A 55 -2.94 -0.80 2.68
N THR A 56 -3.77 -0.66 1.64
CA THR A 56 -4.84 0.36 1.62
C THR A 56 -5.91 0.14 2.69
N HIS A 57 -5.98 -1.04 3.29
CA HIS A 57 -6.92 -1.35 4.38
C HIS A 57 -6.29 -1.30 5.77
N SER A 58 -4.96 -1.38 5.89
CA SER A 58 -4.24 -1.50 7.18
C SER A 58 -3.37 -0.29 7.55
N ALA A 59 -3.04 0.58 6.59
CA ALA A 59 -2.18 1.74 6.81
C ALA A 59 -2.96 3.01 7.17
N THR A 60 -2.29 3.96 7.81
CA THR A 60 -2.81 5.31 7.96
C THR A 60 -2.81 5.99 6.59
N VAL A 61 -4.01 6.22 6.05
CA VAL A 61 -4.20 6.80 4.72
C VAL A 61 -3.86 8.29 4.75
N VAL A 62 -2.91 8.71 3.91
CA VAL A 62 -2.53 10.11 3.68
C VAL A 62 -2.80 10.45 2.22
N GLY A 63 -4.04 10.80 1.87
CA GLY A 63 -4.46 11.13 0.51
C GLY A 63 -5.17 12.48 0.43
N PRO A 64 -5.51 12.98 -0.78
CA PRO A 64 -6.01 14.33 -0.97
C PRO A 64 -7.25 14.52 -0.09
N ILE A 65 -7.19 15.57 0.72
CA ILE A 65 -8.19 16.00 1.69
C ILE A 65 -9.58 15.76 1.10
N ARG A 66 -10.36 14.83 1.67
CA ARG A 66 -11.80 14.83 1.47
C ARG A 66 -12.35 15.99 2.30
N ILE A 67 -12.49 17.16 1.69
CA ILE A 67 -13.38 18.19 2.23
C ILE A 67 -14.79 17.60 2.07
N ALA A 68 -15.41 17.20 3.18
CA ALA A 68 -16.84 16.97 3.20
C ALA A 68 -17.50 18.33 2.93
N ALA A 69 -18.17 18.45 1.79
CA ALA A 69 -19.06 19.57 1.46
C ALA A 69 -20.40 19.40 2.18
#